data_AF-A0A191ZJK7-F1
#
_entry.id   AF-A0A191ZJK7-F1
#
_cell.length_a   1.000
_cell.length_b   1.000
_cell.length_c   1.000
_cell.angle_alpha   90.00
_cell.angle_beta   90.00
_cell.angle_gamma   90.00
#
_symmetry.space_group_name_H-M   'P 1'
#
loop_
_entity.id
_entity.type
_entity.pdbx_description
1 polymer ?
#
loop_
_entity_poly.entity_id
_entity_poly.type
_entity_poly.pdbx_seq_one_letter_code
_entity_poly.pdbx_strand_id
1 'polypeptide(L)'
;MDEDDFYLKVAHALSGCQLVEQQLKLYITEALELAKKCIGEKIPFKMAGDDYADSSLERLIEIFKKLSDNEKLVTDLRRFKDERNFLSHKGITHCLDYEGELSHSTALELQERLEAIQEEAKLLYVAIHEEANKFRGYLWFDDLTAG
;
A
#
# COMPACT_ATOMS: atom_id res chain seq x y z
N MET A 1 -18.14 -16.89 17.34
CA MET A 1 -17.92 -16.21 16.05
C MET A 1 -18.30 -17.23 15.00
N ASP A 2 -19.19 -16.87 14.08
CA ASP A 2 -19.50 -17.73 12.94
C ASP A 2 -18.34 -17.70 11.95
N GLU A 3 -18.14 -18.78 11.20
CA GLU A 3 -17.05 -18.90 10.22
C GLU A 3 -17.12 -17.75 9.19
N ASP A 4 -18.33 -17.41 8.76
CA ASP A 4 -18.63 -16.30 7.84
C ASP A 4 -18.16 -14.93 8.38
N ASP A 5 -18.26 -14.68 9.69
CA ASP A 5 -17.77 -13.44 10.33
C ASP A 5 -16.24 -13.37 10.31
N PHE A 6 -15.57 -14.51 10.45
CA PHE A 6 -14.11 -14.58 10.36
C PHE A 6 -13.60 -14.33 8.94
N TYR A 7 -14.19 -14.99 7.94
CA TYR A 7 -13.86 -14.76 6.53
C TYR A 7 -14.06 -13.30 6.13
N LEU A 8 -15.14 -12.68 6.59
CA LEU A 8 -15.42 -11.27 6.33
C LEU A 8 -14.35 -10.36 6.93
N LYS A 9 -13.87 -10.64 8.15
CA LYS A 9 -12.78 -9.88 8.78
C LYS A 9 -11.45 -10.04 8.06
N VAL A 10 -11.12 -11.26 7.61
CA VAL A 10 -9.92 -11.52 6.80
C VAL A 10 -9.99 -10.76 5.47
N ALA A 11 -11.12 -10.84 4.76
CA ALA A 11 -11.34 -10.13 3.51
C ALA A 11 -11.25 -8.60 3.71
N HIS A 12 -11.82 -8.09 4.79
CA HIS A 12 -11.74 -6.67 5.14
C HIS A 12 -10.28 -6.23 5.40
N ALA A 13 -9.51 -6.97 6.18
CA ALA A 13 -8.09 -6.67 6.40
C ALA A 13 -7.27 -6.72 5.09
N LEU A 14 -7.51 -7.72 4.24
CA LEU A 14 -6.88 -7.83 2.92
C LEU A 14 -7.21 -6.64 2.02
N SER A 15 -8.46 -6.16 2.05
CA SER A 15 -8.87 -4.97 1.30
C SER A 15 -8.11 -3.71 1.77
N GLY A 16 -7.84 -3.58 3.07
CA GLY A 16 -7.00 -2.51 3.61
C GLY A 16 -5.58 -2.56 3.05
N CYS A 17 -4.96 -3.74 3.04
CA CYS A 17 -3.65 -3.94 2.41
C CYS A 17 -3.66 -3.53 0.92
N GLN A 18 -4.72 -3.89 0.20
CA GLN A 18 -4.84 -3.55 -1.21
C GLN A 18 -4.97 -2.04 -1.44
N LEU A 19 -5.67 -1.32 -0.55
CA LEU A 19 -5.75 0.14 -0.63
C LEU A 19 -4.39 0.81 -0.46
N VAL A 20 -3.55 0.32 0.46
CA VAL A 20 -2.17 0.81 0.61
C VAL A 20 -1.37 0.59 -0.67
N GLU A 21 -1.49 -0.59 -1.29
CA GLU A 21 -0.82 -0.89 -2.56
C GLU A 21 -1.28 0.04 -3.70
N GLN A 22 -2.59 0.28 -3.82
CA GLN A 22 -3.12 1.19 -4.83
C GLN A 22 -2.68 2.64 -4.61
N GLN A 23 -2.63 3.08 -3.35
CA GLN A 23 -2.19 4.43 -3.02
C GLN A 23 -0.69 4.63 -3.28
N LEU A 24 0.15 3.61 -3.05
CA LEU A 24 1.56 3.63 -3.46
C LEU A 24 1.71 3.70 -4.99
N LYS A 25 0.92 2.93 -5.74
CA LYS A 25 0.93 2.99 -7.21
C LYS A 25 0.56 4.39 -7.69
N LEU A 26 -0.50 4.98 -7.14
CA LEU A 26 -0.91 6.34 -7.46
C LEU A 26 0.21 7.35 -7.17
N TYR A 27 0.83 7.29 -5.98
CA TYR A 27 1.96 8.14 -5.63
C TYR A 27 3.10 8.03 -6.66
N ILE A 28 3.50 6.80 -7.00
CA ILE A 28 4.60 6.54 -7.93
C ILE A 28 4.27 7.09 -9.31
N THR A 29 3.05 6.86 -9.80
CA THR A 29 2.58 7.40 -11.08
C THR A 29 2.68 8.93 -11.09
N GLU A 30 2.07 9.60 -10.11
CA GLU A 30 2.07 11.07 -10.04
C GLU A 30 3.49 11.64 -9.92
N ALA A 31 4.36 11.00 -9.13
CA ALA A 31 5.76 11.43 -8.97
C ALA A 31 6.58 11.27 -10.25
N LEU A 32 6.39 10.16 -10.99
CA LEU A 32 7.06 9.93 -12.27
C LEU A 32 6.55 10.87 -13.36
N GLU A 33 5.25 11.19 -13.36
CA GLU A 33 4.66 12.20 -14.26
C GLU A 33 5.26 13.59 -13.99
N LEU A 34 5.37 13.99 -12.72
CA LEU A 34 6.03 15.25 -12.37
C LEU A 34 7.49 15.25 -12.81
N ALA A 35 8.24 14.17 -12.53
CA ALA A 35 9.63 14.05 -12.96
C ALA A 35 9.76 14.20 -14.49
N LYS A 36 8.89 13.53 -15.25
CA LYS A 36 8.84 13.63 -16.71
C LYS A 36 8.54 15.06 -17.17
N LYS A 37 7.60 15.75 -16.53
CA LYS A 37 7.27 17.16 -16.80
C LYS A 37 8.47 18.08 -16.56
N CYS A 38 9.18 17.93 -15.44
CA CYS A 38 10.36 18.73 -15.12
C CYS A 38 11.54 18.48 -16.08
N ILE A 39 11.71 17.23 -16.53
CA ILE A 39 12.74 16.85 -17.51
C ILE A 39 12.38 17.39 -18.90
N GLY A 40 11.10 17.36 -19.27
CA GLY A 40 10.61 17.75 -20.59
C GLY A 40 11.27 16.93 -21.70
N GLU A 41 11.70 17.59 -22.77
CA GLU A 41 12.36 16.95 -23.91
C GLU A 41 13.90 16.88 -23.80
N LYS A 42 14.46 17.28 -22.64
CA LYS A 42 15.92 17.39 -22.47
C LYS A 42 16.63 16.04 -22.58
N ILE A 43 16.01 14.98 -22.07
CA ILE A 43 16.49 13.59 -22.17
C ILE A 43 15.30 12.61 -22.26
N PRO A 44 15.48 11.41 -22.86
CA PRO A 44 14.44 10.39 -22.84
C PRO A 44 14.14 9.91 -21.41
N PHE A 45 12.90 10.08 -20.97
CA PHE A 45 12.39 9.54 -19.71
C PHE A 45 11.34 8.45 -19.99
N LYS A 46 11.71 7.18 -19.74
CA LYS A 46 10.93 5.99 -20.15
C LYS A 46 10.20 5.30 -18.99
N MET A 47 10.29 5.83 -17.77
CA MET A 47 9.59 5.28 -16.62
C MET A 47 8.14 5.79 -16.61
N ALA A 48 7.19 4.90 -16.32
CA ALA A 48 5.77 5.20 -16.22
C ALA A 48 5.13 4.48 -15.02
N GLY A 49 3.97 4.96 -14.57
CA GLY A 49 3.19 4.30 -13.52
C GLY A 49 2.82 2.85 -13.87
N ASP A 50 2.49 2.61 -15.14
CA ASP A 50 2.11 1.29 -15.66
C ASP A 50 3.22 0.23 -15.53
N ASP A 51 4.50 0.65 -15.46
CA ASP A 51 5.62 -0.27 -15.20
C ASP A 51 5.49 -0.98 -13.84
N TYR A 52 4.61 -0.49 -12.96
CA TYR A 52 4.40 -0.97 -11.60
C TYR A 52 2.98 -1.51 -11.35
N ALA A 53 2.14 -1.64 -12.37
CA ALA A 53 0.76 -2.10 -12.24
C ALA A 53 0.64 -3.45 -11.52
N ASP A 54 1.54 -4.39 -11.81
CA ASP A 54 1.58 -5.74 -11.22
C ASP A 54 2.72 -5.93 -10.21
N SER A 55 3.33 -4.84 -9.74
CA SER A 55 4.43 -4.92 -8.77
C SER A 55 3.96 -5.38 -7.40
N SER A 56 4.79 -6.19 -6.72
CA SER A 56 4.60 -6.55 -5.32
C SER A 56 4.69 -5.34 -4.39
N LEU A 57 4.08 -5.42 -3.20
CA LEU A 57 4.19 -4.37 -2.18
C LEU A 57 5.66 -4.02 -1.86
N GLU A 58 6.54 -5.03 -1.76
CA GLU A 58 7.97 -4.80 -1.56
C GLU A 58 8.58 -3.95 -2.68
N ARG A 59 8.28 -4.29 -3.94
CA ARG A 59 8.77 -3.53 -5.09
C ARG A 59 8.24 -2.10 -5.09
N LEU A 60 6.96 -1.90 -4.75
CA LEU A 60 6.36 -0.57 -4.64
C LEU A 60 7.05 0.27 -3.56
N ILE A 61 7.33 -0.31 -2.40
CA ILE A 61 8.04 0.37 -1.30
C ILE A 61 9.45 0.81 -1.73
N GLU A 62 10.19 -0.05 -2.43
CA GLU A 62 11.54 0.29 -2.90
C GLU A 62 11.56 1.40 -3.97
N ILE A 63 10.48 1.55 -4.74
CA ILE A 63 10.34 2.64 -5.71
C ILE A 63 9.88 3.91 -5.02
N PHE A 64 8.89 3.82 -4.13
CA PHE A 64 8.45 4.93 -3.28
C PHE A 64 9.62 5.55 -2.52
N LYS A 65 10.49 4.73 -1.92
CA LYS A 65 11.71 5.19 -1.24
C LYS A 65 12.64 6.03 -2.14
N LYS A 66 12.68 5.79 -3.44
CA LYS A 66 13.51 6.57 -4.38
C LYS A 66 12.88 7.90 -4.75
N LEU A 67 11.57 8.05 -4.52
CA LEU A 67 10.77 9.19 -4.93
C LEU A 67 10.34 10.07 -3.75
N SER A 68 10.46 9.58 -2.51
CA SER A 68 10.13 10.29 -1.27
C SER A 68 11.35 10.39 -0.36
N ASP A 69 11.45 11.49 0.40
CA ASP A 69 12.41 11.70 1.47
C ASP A 69 11.87 11.29 2.87
N ASN A 70 10.65 10.73 2.92
CA ASN A 70 9.98 10.36 4.17
C ASN A 70 10.42 8.98 4.67
N GLU A 71 11.63 8.91 5.23
CA GLU A 71 12.22 7.67 5.76
C GLU A 71 11.38 6.99 6.87
N LYS A 72 10.62 7.78 7.63
CA LYS A 72 9.70 7.24 8.64
C LYS A 72 8.59 6.44 7.95
N LEU A 73 7.94 7.00 6.94
CA LEU A 73 6.86 6.33 6.22
C LEU A 73 7.38 5.08 5.48
N VAL A 74 8.57 5.13 4.91
CA VAL A 74 9.24 3.94 4.33
C VAL A 74 9.42 2.84 5.39
N THR A 75 9.84 3.20 6.60
CA THR A 75 10.02 2.26 7.71
C THR A 75 8.69 1.64 8.14
N ASP A 76 7.65 2.45 8.30
CA ASP A 76 6.31 1.96 8.66
C ASP A 76 5.74 1.03 7.57
N LEU A 77 5.90 1.36 6.28
CA LEU A 77 5.48 0.51 5.17
C LEU A 77 6.21 -0.83 5.14
N ARG A 78 7.51 -0.86 5.48
CA ARG A 78 8.28 -2.10 5.56
C ARG A 78 7.79 -3.01 6.67
N ARG A 79 7.43 -2.46 7.83
CA ARG A 79 6.79 -3.23 8.92
C ARG A 79 5.44 -3.78 8.46
N PHE A 80 4.62 -2.94 7.85
CA PHE A 80 3.30 -3.34 7.36
C PHE A 80 3.36 -4.44 6.29
N LYS A 81 4.38 -4.44 5.43
CA LYS A 81 4.62 -5.52 4.46
C LYS A 81 4.69 -6.89 5.14
N ASP A 82 5.35 -6.99 6.28
CA ASP A 82 5.51 -8.26 6.99
C ASP A 82 4.17 -8.75 7.55
N GLU A 83 3.31 -7.84 8.00
CA GLU A 83 1.93 -8.14 8.43
C GLU A 83 1.03 -8.57 7.25
N ARG A 84 1.10 -7.87 6.11
CA ARG A 84 0.39 -8.25 4.88
C ARG A 84 0.82 -9.63 4.38
N ASN A 85 2.12 -9.93 4.45
CA ASN A 85 2.66 -11.24 4.09
C ASN A 85 2.16 -12.33 5.03
N PHE A 86 2.14 -12.07 6.33
CA PHE A 86 1.54 -12.97 7.32
C PHE A 86 0.07 -13.25 6.97
N LEU A 87 -0.73 -12.21 6.70
CA LEU A 87 -2.14 -12.35 6.35
C LEU A 87 -2.35 -13.16 5.07
N SER A 88 -1.51 -12.93 4.06
CA SER A 88 -1.57 -13.66 2.78
C SER A 88 -1.24 -15.14 2.93
N HIS A 89 -0.29 -15.51 3.79
CA HIS A 89 0.13 -16.91 3.95
C HIS A 89 -0.71 -17.65 4.99
N LYS A 90 -0.94 -17.06 6.16
CA LYS A 90 -1.67 -17.71 7.25
C LYS A 90 -3.17 -17.46 7.19
N GLY A 91 -3.61 -16.24 6.88
CA GLY A 91 -5.05 -15.94 6.76
C GLY A 91 -5.71 -16.83 5.71
N ILE A 92 -5.09 -16.99 4.53
CA ILE A 92 -5.60 -17.87 3.48
C ILE A 92 -5.53 -19.34 3.88
N THR A 93 -4.45 -19.80 4.51
CA THR A 93 -4.34 -21.19 4.97
C THR A 93 -5.41 -21.53 6.01
N HIS A 94 -5.69 -20.62 6.94
CA HIS A 94 -6.76 -20.77 7.93
C HIS A 94 -8.15 -20.69 7.29
N CYS A 95 -8.31 -19.88 6.24
CA CYS A 95 -9.54 -19.86 5.45
C CYS A 95 -9.77 -21.12 4.59
N LEU A 96 -8.75 -21.95 4.41
CA LEU A 96 -8.82 -23.20 3.64
C LEU A 96 -8.80 -24.44 4.54
N ASP A 97 -8.68 -24.26 5.86
CA ASP A 97 -8.65 -25.32 6.85
C ASP A 97 -10.07 -25.81 7.15
N TYR A 98 -10.60 -26.61 6.22
CA TYR A 98 -11.94 -27.19 6.26
C TYR A 98 -12.15 -28.15 7.45
N GLU A 99 -11.08 -28.60 8.12
CA GLU A 99 -11.14 -29.58 9.20
C GLU A 99 -11.43 -28.96 10.58
N GLY A 100 -11.46 -27.63 10.69
CA GLY A 100 -12.02 -26.94 11.87
C GLY A 100 -11.20 -27.06 13.16
N GLU A 101 -9.89 -27.33 13.07
CA GLU A 101 -9.00 -27.46 14.25
C GLU A 101 -8.56 -26.11 14.86
N LEU A 102 -9.23 -25.01 14.52
CA LEU A 102 -8.93 -23.70 15.10
C LEU A 102 -9.34 -23.66 16.58
N SER A 103 -8.36 -23.72 17.46
CA SER A 103 -8.59 -23.48 18.88
C SER A 103 -9.15 -22.06 19.10
N HIS A 104 -10.09 -21.91 20.04
CA HIS A 104 -10.74 -20.63 20.31
C HIS A 104 -9.74 -19.49 20.64
N SER A 105 -8.61 -19.82 21.27
CA SER A 105 -7.55 -18.85 21.56
C SER A 105 -6.82 -18.37 20.30
N THR A 106 -6.58 -19.25 19.32
CA THR A 106 -5.93 -18.88 18.06
C THR A 106 -6.83 -18.00 17.20
N ALA A 107 -8.15 -18.25 17.21
CA ALA A 107 -9.11 -17.39 16.52
C ALA A 107 -9.17 -15.97 17.13
N LEU A 108 -9.08 -15.86 18.46
CA LEU A 108 -9.10 -14.57 19.16
C LEU A 108 -7.83 -13.74 18.87
N GLU A 109 -6.65 -14.36 18.96
CA GLU A 109 -5.37 -13.69 18.63
C GLU A 109 -5.34 -13.20 17.19
N LEU A 110 -5.90 -13.98 16.27
CA LEU A 110 -5.96 -13.61 14.87
C LEU A 110 -6.93 -12.44 14.63
N GLN A 111 -8.05 -12.40 15.35
CA GLN A 111 -8.99 -11.27 15.27
C GLN A 111 -8.33 -9.95 15.68
N GLU A 112 -7.65 -9.90 16.83
CA GLU A 112 -6.97 -8.67 17.28
C GLU A 112 -5.93 -8.21 16.25
N ARG A 113 -5.21 -9.16 15.66
CA ARG A 113 -4.23 -8.86 14.61
C ARG A 113 -4.86 -8.35 13.32
N LEU A 114 -6.00 -8.92 12.90
CA LEU A 114 -6.74 -8.45 11.71
C LEU A 114 -7.22 -7.01 11.88
N GLU A 115 -7.75 -6.67 13.06
CA GLU A 115 -8.16 -5.32 13.40
C GLU A 115 -6.97 -4.34 13.41
N ALA A 116 -5.83 -4.76 13.99
CA ALA A 116 -4.61 -3.96 13.99
C ALA A 116 -4.08 -3.68 12.58
N ILE A 117 -4.07 -4.69 11.70
CA ILE A 117 -3.68 -4.55 10.29
C ILE A 117 -4.58 -3.54 9.58
N GLN A 118 -5.89 -3.61 9.83
CA GLN A 118 -6.84 -2.71 9.18
C GLN A 118 -6.65 -1.26 9.62
N GLU A 119 -6.40 -1.01 10.89
CA GLU A 119 -6.11 0.34 11.38
C GLU A 119 -4.76 0.85 10.87
N GLU A 120 -3.71 0.02 10.85
CA GLU A 120 -2.41 0.41 10.28
C GLU A 120 -2.53 0.72 8.77
N ALA A 121 -3.31 -0.07 8.03
CA ALA A 121 -3.57 0.16 6.62
C ALA A 121 -4.24 1.52 6.36
N LYS A 122 -5.24 1.90 7.16
CA LYS A 122 -5.90 3.21 7.07
C LYS A 122 -4.92 4.35 7.32
N LEU A 123 -4.10 4.24 8.36
CA LEU A 123 -3.11 5.25 8.71
C LEU A 123 -2.07 5.43 7.60
N LEU A 124 -1.58 4.32 7.05
CA LEU A 124 -0.62 4.33 5.94
C LEU A 124 -1.21 4.90 4.67
N TYR A 125 -2.44 4.51 4.32
CA TYR A 125 -3.16 5.06 3.17
C TYR A 125 -3.22 6.60 3.24
N VAL A 126 -3.66 7.14 4.37
CA VAL A 126 -3.72 8.59 4.58
C VAL A 126 -2.32 9.22 4.54
N ALA A 127 -1.33 8.60 5.19
CA ALA A 127 0.03 9.13 5.21
C ALA A 127 0.67 9.19 3.80
N ILE A 128 0.46 8.17 2.95
CA ILE A 128 0.92 8.20 1.56
C ILE A 128 0.19 9.28 0.76
N HIS A 129 -1.12 9.44 0.99
CA HIS A 129 -1.91 10.48 0.34
C HIS A 129 -1.40 11.89 0.70
N GLU A 130 -1.14 12.15 1.98
CA GLU A 130 -0.60 13.43 2.43
C GLU A 130 0.83 13.66 1.93
N GLU A 131 1.65 12.62 1.85
CA GLU A 131 2.98 12.69 1.27
C GLU A 131 2.93 13.12 -0.21
N ALA A 132 1.94 12.63 -0.98
CA ALA A 132 1.74 13.04 -2.37
C ALA A 132 1.35 14.52 -2.51
N ASN A 133 0.60 15.05 -1.52
CA ASN A 133 0.15 16.46 -1.54
C ASN A 133 1.32 17.46 -1.55
N LYS A 134 2.51 17.06 -1.08
CA LYS A 134 3.73 17.88 -1.17
C LYS A 134 4.09 18.30 -2.58
N PHE A 135 3.75 17.50 -3.60
CA PHE A 135 4.14 17.77 -4.97
C PHE A 135 3.00 17.87 -5.99
N ARG A 136 1.77 17.46 -5.62
CA ARG A 136 0.59 17.57 -6.51
C ARG A 136 0.33 18.98 -7.02
N GLY A 137 0.63 20.00 -6.22
CA GLY A 137 0.55 21.40 -6.66
C GLY A 137 1.37 21.66 -7.92
N TYR A 138 2.62 21.22 -7.92
CA TYR A 138 3.54 21.36 -9.06
C TYR A 138 3.14 20.49 -10.25
N LEU A 139 2.59 19.29 -10.00
CA LEU A 139 2.10 18.42 -11.06
C LEU A 139 0.96 19.09 -11.86
N TRP A 140 -0.08 19.54 -11.17
CA TRP A 140 -1.33 19.95 -11.79
C TRP A 140 -1.44 21.45 -12.12
N PHE A 141 -0.67 22.32 -11.45
CA PHE A 141 -0.90 23.78 -11.53
C PHE A 141 0.32 24.62 -11.95
N ASP A 142 1.55 24.08 -11.97
CA ASP A 142 2.75 24.90 -12.29
C ASP A 142 2.82 25.39 -13.75
N ASP A 143 1.99 24.87 -14.66
CA ASP A 143 1.95 25.38 -16.05
C ASP A 143 1.34 26.79 -16.15
N LEU A 144 0.77 27.32 -15.06
CA LEU A 144 0.13 28.65 -15.02
C LEU A 144 1.11 29.82 -14.85
N THR A 145 2.41 29.57 -14.71
CA THR A 145 3.43 30.62 -14.49
C THR A 145 4.39 30.83 -15.67
N ALA A 146 4.28 30.02 -16.73
CA ALA A 146 4.99 30.24 -17.99
C ALA A 146 4.13 31.11 -18.93
N GLY A 147 3.94 32.38 -18.57
CA GLY A 147 3.25 33.40 -19.37
C GLY A 147 4.00 34.72 -19.34
#